data_AF-X1DMX4-F1
#
_entry.id   AF-X1DMX4-F1
#
_cell.length_a   1.000
_cell.length_b   1.000
_cell.length_c   1.000
_cell.angle_alpha   90.00
_cell.angle_beta   90.00
_cell.angle_gamma   90.00
#
_symmetry.space_group_name_H-M   'P 1'
#
loop_
_entity.id
_entity.type
_entity.pdbx_description
1 polymer ?
#
loop_
_entity_poly.entity_id
_entity_poly.type
_entity_poly.pdbx_seq_one_letter_code
_entity_poly.pdbx_strand_id
1 'polypeptide(L)'
;MEDLRYIKNENKFLDYSFDVLKKYFNNDRIVFDSFYNSINSKEKKNKFLKIASFYKFLVVDGKFIVESNKPNAYIDYLDHTYKYIAIFSLIEDLYTEEEYKDFYSWLRSKETGIKFPIEDKNMLDILHEKYLDTHGSTQKAVRFFELLDDETKKYTTDKLMIRKNGEIQPPLFVELAKLLYQIRNDFIHKAKLIAQFNVGTTIHTTQNKLIINSLDFETIKMIFGKGLLKFFGYQN
;
A
#
# COMPACT_ATOMS: atom_id res chain seq x y z
N MET A 1 15.69 19.55 -11.45
CA MET A 1 15.74 18.83 -12.75
C MET A 1 14.92 17.57 -12.56
N GLU A 2 13.85 17.37 -13.32
CA GLU A 2 13.00 16.19 -13.18
C GLU A 2 13.77 14.90 -13.48
N ASP A 3 13.67 13.93 -12.58
CA ASP A 3 14.32 12.63 -12.73
C ASP A 3 13.54 11.74 -13.71
N LEU A 4 13.89 11.84 -15.00
CA LEU A 4 13.28 11.07 -16.09
C LEU A 4 14.10 9.81 -16.47
N ARG A 5 14.88 9.24 -15.54
CA ARG A 5 15.78 8.10 -15.83
C ARG A 5 15.06 6.84 -16.34
N TYR A 6 13.82 6.61 -15.93
CA TYR A 6 13.07 5.42 -16.34
C TYR A 6 12.58 5.55 -17.78
N ILE A 7 12.08 6.72 -18.16
CA ILE A 7 11.73 6.99 -19.56
C ILE A 7 12.94 7.05 -20.48
N LYS A 8 14.11 7.51 -20.00
CA LYS A 8 15.34 7.44 -20.82
C LYS A 8 15.70 6.01 -21.25
N ASN A 9 15.22 5.00 -20.53
CA ASN A 9 15.41 3.59 -20.86
C ASN A 9 14.04 2.87 -20.98
N GLU A 10 13.06 3.54 -21.58
CA GLU A 10 11.65 3.16 -21.61
C GLU A 10 11.43 1.68 -21.96
N ASN A 11 11.99 1.19 -23.07
CA ASN A 11 11.81 -0.21 -23.51
C ASN A 11 12.16 -1.22 -22.41
N LYS A 12 13.32 -1.04 -21.76
CA LYS A 12 13.79 -1.94 -20.70
C LYS A 12 12.85 -1.95 -19.50
N PHE A 13 12.41 -0.78 -19.06
CA PHE A 13 11.50 -0.68 -17.91
C PHE A 13 10.07 -1.08 -18.25
N LEU A 14 9.67 -0.94 -19.52
CA LEU A 14 8.38 -1.39 -20.01
C LEU A 14 8.32 -2.92 -20.01
N ASP A 15 9.40 -3.60 -20.40
CA ASP A 15 9.51 -5.07 -20.28
C ASP A 15 9.40 -5.53 -18.83
N TYR A 16 10.11 -4.87 -17.91
CA TYR A 16 9.99 -5.16 -16.48
C TYR A 16 8.57 -4.96 -15.94
N SER A 17 7.88 -3.92 -16.43
CA SER A 17 6.50 -3.63 -16.05
C SER A 17 5.55 -4.70 -16.60
N PHE A 18 5.75 -5.13 -17.84
CA PHE A 18 4.98 -6.21 -18.44
C PHE A 18 5.17 -7.53 -17.69
N ASP A 19 6.40 -7.89 -17.33
CA ASP A 19 6.69 -9.14 -16.61
C ASP A 19 5.82 -9.36 -15.36
N VAL A 20 5.57 -8.27 -14.61
CA VAL A 20 4.86 -8.32 -13.33
C VAL A 20 3.37 -8.00 -13.43
N LEU A 21 2.93 -7.38 -14.53
CA LEU A 21 1.54 -6.98 -14.75
C LEU A 21 0.83 -7.77 -15.84
N LYS A 22 1.53 -8.54 -16.68
CA LYS A 22 0.98 -9.28 -17.83
C LYS A 22 -0.25 -10.12 -17.51
N LYS A 23 -0.33 -10.68 -16.30
CA LYS A 23 -1.48 -11.50 -15.86
C LYS A 23 -2.80 -10.72 -15.85
N TYR A 24 -2.75 -9.40 -15.69
CA TYR A 24 -3.94 -8.53 -15.71
C TYR A 24 -4.39 -8.16 -17.14
N PHE A 25 -3.56 -8.46 -18.13
CA PHE A 25 -3.78 -8.20 -19.55
C PHE A 25 -3.93 -9.51 -20.34
N ASN A 26 -4.31 -10.62 -19.69
CA ASN A 26 -4.37 -11.96 -20.31
C ASN A 26 -3.05 -12.40 -20.98
N ASN A 27 -1.92 -11.90 -20.50
CA ASN A 27 -0.59 -12.05 -21.10
C ASN A 27 -0.43 -11.42 -22.49
N ASP A 28 -1.31 -10.49 -22.87
CA ASP A 28 -1.25 -9.77 -24.14
C ASP A 28 -0.40 -8.49 -24.01
N ARG A 29 0.73 -8.47 -24.74
CA ARG A 29 1.64 -7.32 -24.76
C ARG A 29 1.04 -6.10 -25.48
N ILE A 30 0.23 -6.32 -26.51
CA ILE A 30 -0.37 -5.24 -27.30
C ILE A 30 -1.36 -4.45 -26.44
N VAL A 31 -2.19 -5.16 -25.67
CA VAL A 31 -3.15 -4.53 -24.76
C VAL A 31 -2.42 -3.76 -23.65
N PHE A 32 -1.35 -4.34 -23.09
CA PHE A 32 -0.50 -3.65 -22.11
C PHE A 32 0.14 -2.37 -22.67
N ASP A 33 0.73 -2.44 -23.85
CA ASP A 33 1.39 -1.28 -24.49
C ASP A 33 0.36 -0.19 -24.84
N SER A 34 -0.86 -0.58 -25.24
CA SER A 34 -1.98 0.35 -25.46
C SER A 34 -2.35 1.09 -24.17
N PHE A 35 -2.49 0.38 -23.05
CA PHE A 35 -2.71 0.99 -21.74
C PHE A 35 -1.56 1.93 -21.33
N TYR A 36 -0.31 1.48 -21.46
CA TYR A 36 0.83 2.33 -21.11
C TYR A 36 0.84 3.62 -21.94
N ASN A 37 0.49 3.52 -23.23
CA ASN A 37 0.41 4.68 -24.11
C ASN A 37 -0.75 5.63 -23.79
N SER A 38 -1.81 5.17 -23.13
CA SER A 38 -2.91 6.05 -22.66
C SER A 38 -2.56 6.85 -21.39
N ILE A 39 -1.39 6.63 -20.77
CA ILE A 39 -0.96 7.41 -19.60
C ILE A 39 -0.61 8.84 -20.01
N ASN A 40 -1.46 9.77 -19.58
CA ASN A 40 -1.43 11.20 -19.90
C ASN A 40 -0.34 11.97 -19.14
N SER A 41 0.93 11.66 -19.35
CA SER A 41 2.09 12.57 -19.31
C SER A 41 3.41 11.78 -19.24
N LYS A 42 4.53 12.44 -19.56
CA LYS A 42 5.86 11.85 -19.43
C LYS A 42 6.20 11.57 -17.96
N GLU A 43 5.79 12.44 -17.05
CA GLU A 43 6.06 12.31 -15.62
C GLU A 43 5.30 11.11 -15.04
N LYS A 44 4.02 10.94 -15.41
CA LYS A 44 3.21 9.79 -15.00
C LYS A 44 3.75 8.48 -15.58
N LYS A 45 4.12 8.46 -16.86
CA LYS A 45 4.78 7.29 -17.47
C LYS A 45 6.08 6.94 -16.75
N ASN A 46 6.93 7.92 -16.43
CA ASN A 46 8.17 7.70 -15.70
C ASN A 46 7.91 7.16 -14.29
N LYS A 47 6.87 7.66 -13.62
CA LYS A 47 6.44 7.16 -12.31
C LYS A 47 5.91 5.74 -12.38
N PHE A 48 5.09 5.40 -13.38
CA PHE A 48 4.61 4.05 -13.61
C PHE A 48 5.78 3.07 -13.78
N LEU A 49 6.72 3.39 -14.67
CA LEU A 49 7.91 2.58 -14.92
C LEU A 49 8.77 2.42 -13.67
N LYS A 50 8.97 3.49 -12.89
CA LYS A 50 9.67 3.46 -11.60
C LYS A 50 9.00 2.47 -10.66
N ILE A 51 7.72 2.66 -10.37
CA ILE A 51 6.99 1.85 -9.37
C ILE A 51 6.92 0.39 -9.80
N ALA A 52 6.61 0.12 -11.07
CA ALA A 52 6.55 -1.25 -11.59
C ALA A 52 7.91 -1.95 -11.54
N SER A 53 9.01 -1.24 -11.83
CA SER A 53 10.35 -1.80 -11.70
C SER A 53 10.73 -2.12 -10.26
N PHE A 54 10.40 -1.24 -9.30
CA PHE A 54 10.64 -1.49 -7.88
C PHE A 54 9.77 -2.64 -7.38
N TYR A 55 8.51 -2.71 -7.82
CA TYR A 55 7.63 -3.83 -7.51
C TYR A 55 8.21 -5.16 -8.01
N LYS A 56 8.75 -5.19 -9.24
CA LYS A 56 9.45 -6.36 -9.76
C LYS A 56 10.60 -6.79 -8.85
N PHE A 57 11.55 -5.90 -8.59
CA PHE A 57 12.78 -6.31 -7.91
C PHE A 57 12.65 -6.46 -6.39
N LEU A 58 11.83 -5.64 -5.73
CA LEU A 58 11.69 -5.68 -4.28
C LEU A 58 10.61 -6.67 -3.82
N VAL A 59 9.59 -6.93 -4.64
CA VAL A 59 8.41 -7.71 -4.21
C VAL A 59 8.26 -9.02 -4.97
N VAL A 60 8.35 -9.00 -6.30
CA VAL A 60 8.11 -10.21 -7.11
C VAL A 60 9.34 -11.13 -7.12
N ASP A 61 10.49 -10.59 -7.51
CA ASP A 61 11.73 -11.35 -7.68
C ASP A 61 12.59 -11.37 -6.42
N GLY A 62 12.52 -10.30 -5.63
CA GLY A 62 13.31 -10.15 -4.40
C GLY A 62 13.06 -11.31 -3.45
N LYS A 63 14.14 -11.85 -2.86
CA LYS A 63 14.07 -12.89 -1.83
C LYS A 63 15.10 -12.64 -0.75
N PHE A 64 14.67 -12.65 0.49
CA PHE A 64 15.57 -12.61 1.64
C PHE A 64 16.12 -14.01 1.93
N ILE A 65 17.44 -14.17 1.80
CA ILE A 65 18.14 -15.44 2.05
C ILE A 65 19.10 -15.21 3.22
N VAL A 66 18.97 -16.03 4.26
CA VAL A 66 19.93 -16.02 5.38
C VAL A 66 20.99 -17.08 5.10
N GLU A 67 22.23 -16.63 4.91
CA GLU A 67 23.38 -17.51 4.90
C GLU A 67 23.64 -17.97 6.34
N SER A 68 23.44 -19.27 6.56
CA SER A 68 23.74 -19.93 7.83
C SER A 68 24.50 -21.22 7.55
N ASN A 69 24.94 -21.91 8.60
CA ASN A 69 25.57 -23.24 8.48
C ASN A 69 24.65 -24.29 7.81
N LYS A 70 23.37 -23.95 7.58
CA LYS A 70 22.50 -24.60 6.60
C LYS A 70 22.37 -23.70 5.37
N PRO A 71 22.90 -24.11 4.19
CA PRO A 71 22.80 -23.29 2.99
C PRO A 71 21.33 -23.07 2.62
N ASN A 72 20.99 -21.83 2.26
CA ASN A 72 19.70 -21.42 1.68
C ASN A 72 18.47 -21.64 2.57
N ALA A 73 18.56 -21.35 3.87
CA ALA A 73 17.36 -21.29 4.71
C ALA A 73 16.53 -20.05 4.31
N TYR A 74 15.49 -20.26 3.49
CA TYR A 74 14.46 -19.27 3.24
C TYR A 74 13.66 -19.03 4.53
N ILE A 75 13.53 -17.76 4.92
CA ILE A 75 12.78 -17.36 6.11
C ILE A 75 11.56 -16.56 5.65
N ASP A 76 10.43 -17.23 5.57
CA ASP A 76 9.16 -16.72 5.03
C ASP A 76 8.69 -15.42 5.72
N TYR A 77 8.69 -15.38 7.05
CA TYR A 77 8.21 -14.21 7.79
C TYR A 77 9.12 -12.98 7.60
N LEU A 78 10.43 -13.15 7.40
CA LEU A 78 11.35 -12.04 7.11
C LEU A 78 11.13 -11.53 5.68
N ASP A 79 11.04 -12.46 4.73
CA ASP A 79 10.79 -12.14 3.32
C ASP A 79 9.45 -11.44 3.13
N HIS A 80 8.36 -11.99 3.69
CA HIS A 80 7.03 -11.39 3.67
C HIS A 80 7.02 -10.02 4.34
N THR A 81 7.72 -9.86 5.47
CA THR A 81 7.81 -8.55 6.14
C THR A 81 8.45 -7.52 5.23
N TYR A 82 9.65 -7.79 4.71
CA TYR A 82 10.36 -6.87 3.82
C TYR A 82 9.52 -6.49 2.60
N LYS A 83 8.93 -7.48 1.93
CA LYS A 83 8.08 -7.26 0.75
C LYS A 83 6.82 -6.46 1.08
N TYR A 84 6.21 -6.71 2.23
CA TYR A 84 5.05 -5.96 2.68
C TYR A 84 5.37 -4.48 2.92
N ILE A 85 6.49 -4.21 3.59
CA ILE A 85 6.98 -2.84 3.77
C ILE A 85 7.25 -2.17 2.42
N ALA A 86 7.89 -2.89 1.48
CA ALA A 86 8.12 -2.38 0.14
C ALA A 86 6.81 -2.01 -0.58
N ILE A 87 5.77 -2.85 -0.53
CA ILE A 87 4.45 -2.54 -1.11
C ILE A 87 3.89 -1.23 -0.53
N PHE A 88 3.90 -1.06 0.79
CA PHE A 88 3.37 0.16 1.41
C PHE A 88 4.20 1.40 1.08
N SER A 89 5.52 1.28 1.02
CA SER A 89 6.38 2.36 0.55
C SER A 89 6.09 2.74 -0.90
N LEU A 90 5.79 1.77 -1.77
CA LEU A 90 5.40 2.06 -3.16
C LEU A 90 4.01 2.72 -3.24
N ILE A 91 3.06 2.30 -2.41
CA ILE A 91 1.76 2.97 -2.28
C ILE A 91 1.98 4.43 -1.84
N GLU A 92 2.78 4.67 -0.81
CA GLU A 92 3.12 6.02 -0.36
C GLU A 92 3.78 6.85 -1.49
N ASP A 93 4.67 6.22 -2.28
CA ASP A 93 5.39 6.88 -3.38
C ASP A 93 4.48 7.30 -4.55
N LEU A 94 3.35 6.61 -4.75
CA LEU A 94 2.33 7.02 -5.72
C LEU A 94 1.77 8.42 -5.43
N TYR A 95 1.78 8.83 -4.16
CA TYR A 95 1.24 10.12 -3.68
C TYR A 95 2.34 11.07 -3.17
N THR A 96 3.60 10.92 -3.61
CA THR A 96 4.73 11.79 -3.17
C THR A 96 4.59 13.25 -3.60
N GLU A 97 3.83 13.54 -4.66
CA GLU A 97 3.61 14.90 -5.15
C GLU A 97 2.68 15.73 -4.25
N GLU A 98 2.04 15.09 -3.26
CA GLU A 98 1.27 15.80 -2.25
C GLU A 98 2.22 16.50 -1.28
N GLU A 99 2.07 17.82 -1.14
CA GLU A 99 2.84 18.59 -0.17
C GLU A 99 2.64 18.01 1.24
N TYR A 100 3.75 17.60 1.85
CA TYR A 100 3.76 17.26 3.26
C TYR A 100 3.45 18.54 4.06
N LYS A 101 2.33 18.53 4.79
CA LYS A 101 1.95 19.57 5.72
C LYS A 101 2.02 18.97 7.12
N ASP A 102 2.95 19.42 7.96
CA ASP A 102 2.96 19.00 9.36
C ASP A 102 1.75 19.59 10.11
N PHE A 103 1.42 19.01 11.27
CA PHE A 103 0.25 19.40 12.04
C PHE A 103 0.23 20.89 12.40
N TYR A 104 1.37 21.45 12.78
CA TYR A 104 1.46 22.86 13.15
C TYR A 104 1.30 23.79 11.94
N SER A 105 1.94 23.46 10.82
CA SER A 105 1.77 24.16 9.54
C SER A 105 0.32 24.07 9.03
N TRP A 106 -0.35 22.94 9.25
CA TRP A 106 -1.77 22.78 8.96
C TRP A 106 -2.63 23.67 9.84
N LEU A 107 -2.45 23.65 11.16
CA LEU A 107 -3.18 24.50 12.12
C LEU A 107 -3.02 26.00 11.82
N ARG A 108 -1.84 26.42 11.36
CA ARG A 108 -1.57 27.82 11.00
C ARG A 108 -2.09 28.25 9.63
N SER A 109 -2.50 27.31 8.80
CA SER A 109 -2.97 27.63 7.45
C SER A 109 -4.29 28.40 7.51
N LYS A 110 -4.43 29.41 6.65
CA LYS A 110 -5.62 30.27 6.58
C LYS A 110 -6.92 29.48 6.37
N GLU A 111 -6.80 28.30 5.77
CA GLU A 111 -7.88 27.37 5.47
C GLU A 111 -8.56 26.79 6.71
N THR A 112 -7.87 26.70 7.84
CA THR A 112 -8.43 26.10 9.06
C THR A 112 -9.24 27.09 9.90
N GLY A 113 -8.99 28.39 9.76
CA GLY A 113 -9.66 29.44 10.54
C GLY A 113 -9.43 29.39 12.06
N ILE A 114 -8.43 28.61 12.53
CA ILE A 114 -8.19 28.38 13.95
C ILE A 114 -7.48 29.59 14.57
N LYS A 115 -8.01 30.07 15.71
CA LYS A 115 -7.37 31.12 16.51
C LYS A 115 -6.48 30.50 17.57
N PHE A 116 -5.29 31.08 17.75
CA PHE A 116 -4.36 30.71 18.82
C PHE A 116 -4.46 31.71 19.99
N PRO A 117 -4.23 31.27 21.24
CA PRO A 117 -3.90 29.90 21.65
C PRO A 117 -5.12 28.96 21.66
N ILE A 118 -4.88 27.65 21.54
CA ILE A 118 -5.91 26.61 21.74
C ILE A 118 -5.86 26.26 23.23
N GLU A 119 -6.85 26.70 24.01
CA GLU A 119 -6.84 26.57 25.47
C GLU A 119 -7.34 25.19 25.96
N ASP A 120 -8.18 24.51 25.16
CA ASP A 120 -8.75 23.21 25.50
C ASP A 120 -7.97 22.06 24.85
N LYS A 121 -7.48 21.14 25.69
CA LYS A 121 -6.81 19.92 25.24
C LYS A 121 -7.72 19.04 24.39
N ASN A 122 -9.00 18.90 24.73
CA ASN A 122 -9.92 18.06 23.95
C ASN A 122 -10.11 18.63 22.54
N MET A 123 -10.17 19.97 22.42
CA MET A 123 -10.19 20.64 21.13
C MET A 123 -8.91 20.37 20.32
N LEU A 124 -7.75 20.38 20.97
CA LEU A 124 -6.49 20.02 20.30
C LEU A 124 -6.49 18.57 19.81
N ASP A 125 -7.00 17.63 20.59
CA ASP A 125 -7.13 16.22 20.21
C ASP A 125 -8.08 16.06 19.01
N ILE A 126 -9.23 16.75 19.00
CA ILE A 126 -10.16 16.76 17.86
C ILE A 126 -9.50 17.32 16.60
N LEU A 127 -8.74 18.41 16.72
CA LEU A 127 -8.02 19.02 15.61
C LEU A 127 -6.93 18.09 15.08
N HIS A 128 -6.24 17.38 15.97
CA HIS A 128 -5.24 16.38 15.60
C HIS A 128 -5.85 15.19 14.85
N GLU A 129 -6.99 14.66 15.31
CA GLU A 129 -7.72 13.61 14.58
C GLU A 129 -8.15 14.10 13.19
N LYS A 130 -8.68 15.33 13.09
CA LYS A 130 -9.04 15.93 11.79
C LYS A 130 -7.85 16.09 10.84
N TYR A 131 -6.68 16.45 11.39
CA TYR A 131 -5.42 16.47 10.65
C TYR A 131 -5.02 15.09 10.17
N LEU A 132 -5.09 14.06 11.02
CA LEU A 132 -4.77 12.69 10.63
C LEU A 132 -5.75 12.15 9.57
N ASP A 133 -7.00 12.58 9.61
CA ASP A 133 -8.01 12.23 8.61
C ASP A 133 -7.75 12.87 7.23
N THR A 134 -7.00 13.97 7.16
CA THR A 134 -6.76 14.70 5.91
C THR A 134 -5.34 14.55 5.38
N HIS A 135 -4.36 14.52 6.26
CA HIS A 135 -2.93 14.52 5.96
C HIS A 135 -2.19 13.32 6.55
N GLY A 136 -2.89 12.44 7.28
CA GLY A 136 -2.29 11.25 7.87
C GLY A 136 -1.78 10.29 6.79
N SER A 137 -0.64 9.67 7.07
CA SER A 137 0.00 8.70 6.15
C SER A 137 -0.91 7.51 5.82
N THR A 138 -1.79 7.12 6.74
CA THR A 138 -2.84 6.12 6.52
C THR A 138 -3.81 6.49 5.40
N GLN A 139 -4.05 7.79 5.11
CA GLN A 139 -4.97 8.23 4.07
C GLN A 139 -4.47 7.94 2.66
N LYS A 140 -3.14 7.88 2.45
CA LYS A 140 -2.57 7.44 1.17
C LYS A 140 -2.90 5.97 0.91
N ALA A 141 -2.78 5.13 1.94
CA ALA A 141 -3.19 3.73 1.86
C ALA A 141 -4.70 3.62 1.61
N VAL A 142 -5.54 4.29 2.41
CA VAL A 142 -7.01 4.26 2.23
C VAL A 142 -7.40 4.63 0.81
N ARG A 143 -6.91 5.76 0.29
CA ARG A 143 -7.20 6.20 -1.09
C ARG A 143 -6.73 5.20 -2.14
N PHE A 144 -5.56 4.58 -1.97
CA PHE A 144 -5.08 3.55 -2.88
C PHE A 144 -6.02 2.34 -2.92
N PHE A 145 -6.43 1.87 -1.75
CA PHE A 145 -7.35 0.75 -1.61
C PHE A 145 -8.74 1.11 -2.19
N GLU A 146 -9.20 2.36 -2.05
CA GLU A 146 -10.48 2.82 -2.60
C GLU A 146 -10.55 2.80 -4.12
N LEU A 147 -9.40 2.82 -4.82
CA LEU A 147 -9.34 2.68 -6.29
C LEU A 147 -9.73 1.29 -6.80
N LEU A 148 -9.76 0.29 -5.92
CA LEU A 148 -10.09 -1.08 -6.30
C LEU A 148 -11.56 -1.22 -6.69
N ASP A 149 -11.84 -2.13 -7.62
CA ASP A 149 -13.20 -2.53 -7.98
C ASP A 149 -13.91 -3.23 -6.79
N ASP A 150 -15.24 -3.21 -6.81
CA ASP A 150 -16.07 -3.75 -5.74
C ASP A 150 -15.86 -5.26 -5.54
N GLU A 151 -15.54 -5.99 -6.60
CA GLU A 151 -15.21 -7.41 -6.52
C GLU A 151 -13.94 -7.64 -5.69
N THR A 152 -12.88 -6.87 -5.96
CA THR A 152 -11.60 -6.95 -5.24
C THR A 152 -11.75 -6.46 -3.81
N LYS A 153 -12.52 -5.39 -3.59
CA LYS A 153 -12.83 -4.90 -2.24
C LYS A 153 -13.55 -5.98 -1.44
N LYS A 154 -14.60 -6.58 -2.01
CA LYS A 154 -15.35 -7.67 -1.38
C LYS A 154 -14.45 -8.88 -1.11
N TYR A 155 -13.73 -9.36 -2.11
CA TYR A 155 -12.80 -10.49 -1.97
C TYR A 155 -11.77 -10.28 -0.85
N THR A 156 -11.23 -9.07 -0.73
CA THR A 156 -10.24 -8.76 0.32
C THR A 156 -10.90 -8.68 1.69
N THR A 157 -12.10 -8.10 1.75
CA THR A 157 -12.85 -7.92 3.01
C THR A 157 -13.35 -9.25 3.55
N ASP A 158 -13.79 -10.17 2.68
CA ASP A 158 -14.26 -11.51 3.05
C ASP A 158 -13.15 -12.40 3.64
N LYS A 159 -11.89 -12.10 3.32
CA LYS A 159 -10.71 -12.80 3.86
C LYS A 159 -10.26 -12.31 5.23
N LEU A 160 -10.91 -11.30 5.80
CA LEU A 160 -10.56 -10.77 7.11
C LEU A 160 -11.81 -10.62 7.97
N MET A 161 -11.75 -11.12 9.21
CA MET A 161 -12.83 -10.92 10.18
C MET A 161 -12.27 -10.26 11.43
N ILE A 162 -13.01 -9.30 11.97
CA ILE A 162 -12.70 -8.59 13.20
C ILE A 162 -13.79 -8.87 14.24
N ARG A 163 -13.38 -9.03 15.51
CA ARG A 163 -14.34 -9.06 16.61
C ARG A 163 -14.72 -7.63 17.00
N LYS A 164 -16.00 -7.29 16.89
CA LYS A 164 -16.58 -5.99 17.28
C LYS A 164 -17.82 -6.23 18.12
N ASN A 165 -17.90 -5.60 19.29
CA ASN A 165 -19.03 -5.73 20.23
C ASN A 165 -19.42 -7.17 20.57
N GLY A 166 -18.44 -8.08 20.63
CA GLY A 166 -18.68 -9.50 20.94
C GLY A 166 -18.86 -10.40 19.72
N GLU A 167 -19.21 -9.85 18.56
CA GLU A 167 -19.49 -10.57 17.31
C GLU A 167 -18.30 -10.54 16.34
N ILE A 168 -18.18 -11.55 15.48
CA ILE A 168 -17.15 -11.65 14.45
C ILE A 168 -17.79 -11.28 13.11
N GLN A 169 -17.25 -10.26 12.46
CA GLN A 169 -17.77 -9.75 11.19
C GLN A 169 -16.65 -9.23 10.28
N PRO A 170 -16.86 -9.14 8.96
CA PRO A 170 -15.92 -8.48 8.07
C PRO A 170 -15.75 -7.00 8.46
N PRO A 171 -14.52 -6.44 8.37
CA PRO A 171 -14.30 -5.03 8.64
C PRO A 171 -14.95 -4.16 7.56
N LEU A 172 -15.21 -2.89 7.87
CA LEU A 172 -15.40 -1.92 6.80
C LEU A 172 -14.10 -1.80 5.99
N PHE A 173 -14.21 -1.48 4.71
CA PHE A 173 -13.04 -1.43 3.83
C PHE A 173 -11.98 -0.39 4.27
N VAL A 174 -12.43 0.74 4.83
CA VAL A 174 -11.54 1.73 5.46
C VAL A 174 -10.85 1.16 6.71
N GLU A 175 -11.56 0.35 7.52
CA GLU A 175 -10.99 -0.32 8.69
C GLU A 175 -9.92 -1.34 8.26
N LEU A 176 -10.13 -2.06 7.15
CA LEU A 176 -9.15 -2.94 6.53
C LEU A 176 -7.89 -2.18 6.10
N ALA A 177 -8.03 -1.07 5.37
CA ALA A 177 -6.89 -0.27 4.94
C ALA A 177 -6.09 0.28 6.14
N LYS A 178 -6.78 0.76 7.18
CA LYS A 178 -6.17 1.19 8.45
C LYS A 178 -5.44 0.05 9.15
N LEU A 179 -6.03 -1.15 9.17
CA LEU A 179 -5.41 -2.34 9.77
C LEU A 179 -4.14 -2.76 9.03
N LEU A 180 -4.20 -2.82 7.69
CA LEU A 180 -3.04 -3.14 6.87
C LEU A 180 -1.91 -2.11 7.07
N TYR A 181 -2.25 -0.83 7.15
CA TYR A 181 -1.27 0.21 7.47
C TYR A 181 -0.69 0.06 8.89
N GLN A 182 -1.51 -0.33 9.88
CA GLN A 182 -1.03 -0.58 11.24
C GLN A 182 0.00 -1.71 11.31
N ILE A 183 -0.15 -2.75 10.50
CA ILE A 183 0.82 -3.85 10.40
C ILE A 183 2.20 -3.31 9.98
N ARG A 184 2.23 -2.42 8.98
CA ARG A 184 3.45 -1.72 8.55
C ARG A 184 4.03 -0.89 9.70
N ASN A 185 3.20 -0.14 10.41
CA ASN A 185 3.66 0.67 11.55
C ASN A 185 4.20 -0.16 12.72
N ASP A 186 3.60 -1.31 13.02
CA ASP A 186 4.09 -2.21 14.07
C ASP A 186 5.50 -2.74 13.76
N PHE A 187 5.82 -3.00 12.48
CA PHE A 187 7.19 -3.33 12.11
C PHE A 187 8.13 -2.13 12.27
N ILE A 188 7.77 -0.96 11.71
CA ILE A 188 8.65 0.23 11.74
C ILE A 188 8.97 0.69 13.16
N HIS A 189 8.00 0.64 14.07
CA HIS A 189 8.18 1.16 15.43
C HIS A 189 8.53 0.11 16.48
N LYS A 190 8.23 -1.18 16.23
CA LYS A 190 8.42 -2.26 17.22
C LYS A 190 9.22 -3.44 16.69
N ALA A 191 9.72 -3.38 15.45
CA ALA A 191 10.34 -4.50 14.75
C ALA A 191 9.50 -5.78 14.74
N LYS A 192 8.16 -5.64 14.83
CA LYS A 192 7.24 -6.78 14.85
C LYS A 192 7.18 -7.41 13.46
N LEU A 193 7.71 -8.63 13.36
CA LEU A 193 7.70 -9.40 12.12
C LEU A 193 6.27 -9.81 11.72
N ILE A 194 6.01 -9.80 10.43
CA ILE A 194 4.71 -10.01 9.82
C ILE A 194 4.57 -11.50 9.46
N ALA A 195 4.07 -12.28 10.42
CA ALA A 195 3.75 -13.70 10.21
C ALA A 195 2.29 -13.94 9.75
N GLN A 196 1.44 -12.91 9.78
CA GLN A 196 0.00 -13.04 9.56
C GLN A 196 -0.42 -13.22 8.10
N PHE A 197 0.48 -13.10 7.13
CA PHE A 197 0.21 -13.32 5.70
C PHE A 197 0.73 -14.67 5.18
N ASN A 198 1.01 -15.60 6.09
CA ASN A 198 1.35 -16.97 5.73
C ASN A 198 0.11 -17.72 5.23
N VAL A 199 0.34 -18.80 4.47
CA VAL A 199 -0.73 -19.63 3.92
C VAL A 199 -1.58 -20.22 5.06
N GLY A 200 -2.89 -20.03 4.98
CA GLY A 200 -3.86 -20.50 5.97
C GLY A 200 -4.53 -19.36 6.74
N THR A 201 -5.33 -19.73 7.75
CA THR A 201 -5.99 -18.76 8.62
C THR A 201 -5.14 -18.50 9.85
N THR A 202 -4.81 -17.23 10.08
CA THR A 202 -4.09 -16.76 11.27
C THR A 202 -5.04 -16.04 12.21
N ILE A 203 -4.89 -16.31 13.51
CA ILE A 203 -5.66 -15.62 14.55
C ILE A 203 -4.65 -14.83 15.38
N HIS A 204 -4.86 -13.52 15.47
CA HIS A 204 -3.98 -12.66 16.25
C HIS A 204 -4.76 -11.53 16.91
N THR A 205 -4.10 -10.83 17.84
CA THR A 205 -4.68 -9.67 18.51
C THR A 205 -3.87 -8.42 18.17
N THR A 206 -4.57 -7.41 17.69
CA THR A 206 -4.00 -6.08 17.41
C THR A 206 -4.90 -5.05 18.07
N GLN A 207 -4.33 -4.15 18.90
CA GLN A 207 -5.08 -3.14 19.66
C GLN A 207 -6.28 -3.72 20.44
N ASN A 208 -6.08 -4.85 21.13
CA ASN A 208 -7.13 -5.59 21.87
C ASN A 208 -8.31 -6.09 21.02
N LYS A 209 -8.20 -6.07 19.68
CA LYS A 209 -9.18 -6.66 18.76
C LYS A 209 -8.67 -8.02 18.29
N LEU A 210 -9.53 -9.02 18.35
CA LEU A 210 -9.29 -10.32 17.74
C LEU A 210 -9.47 -10.20 16.23
N ILE A 211 -8.46 -10.65 15.49
CA ILE A 211 -8.43 -10.62 14.03
C ILE A 211 -8.22 -12.03 13.54
N ILE A 212 -9.12 -12.48 12.66
CA ILE A 212 -9.01 -13.73 11.92
C ILE A 212 -8.67 -13.34 10.49
N ASN A 213 -7.44 -13.65 10.06
CA ASN A 213 -6.91 -13.26 8.77
C ASN A 213 -6.59 -14.48 7.91
N SER A 214 -7.21 -14.54 6.74
CA SER A 214 -6.95 -15.54 5.69
C SER A 214 -6.34 -14.90 4.44
N LEU A 215 -5.86 -13.65 4.53
CA LEU A 215 -5.06 -13.01 3.48
C LEU A 215 -3.67 -13.63 3.45
N ASP A 216 -3.30 -14.20 2.32
CA ASP A 216 -1.92 -14.59 2.02
C ASP A 216 -1.18 -13.46 1.31
N PHE A 217 0.14 -13.59 1.22
CA PHE A 217 0.97 -12.58 0.56
C PHE A 217 0.69 -12.46 -0.96
N GLU A 218 0.25 -13.54 -1.61
CA GLU A 218 -0.17 -13.50 -3.03
C GLU A 218 -1.39 -12.60 -3.24
N THR A 219 -2.34 -12.63 -2.31
CA THR A 219 -3.50 -11.75 -2.30
C THR A 219 -3.07 -10.29 -2.15
N ILE A 220 -2.11 -10.00 -1.26
CA ILE A 220 -1.56 -8.64 -1.11
C ILE A 220 -0.90 -8.15 -2.41
N LYS A 221 -0.08 -8.99 -3.06
CA LYS A 221 0.52 -8.69 -4.37
C LYS A 221 -0.54 -8.47 -5.46
N MET A 222 -1.61 -9.27 -5.46
CA MET A 222 -2.72 -9.11 -6.39
C MET A 222 -3.39 -7.74 -6.20
N ILE A 223 -3.72 -7.39 -4.95
CA ILE A 223 -4.36 -6.12 -4.62
C ILE A 223 -3.48 -4.94 -5.05
N PHE A 224 -2.19 -4.99 -4.73
CA PHE A 224 -1.26 -3.95 -5.15
C PHE A 224 -1.20 -3.82 -6.68
N GLY A 225 -1.09 -4.94 -7.41
CA GLY A 225 -1.05 -4.89 -8.88
C GLY A 225 -2.32 -4.31 -9.50
N LYS A 226 -3.51 -4.69 -9.01
CA LYS A 226 -4.77 -4.09 -9.45
C LYS A 226 -4.85 -2.60 -9.11
N GLY A 227 -4.50 -2.22 -7.89
CA GLY A 227 -4.52 -0.83 -7.43
C GLY A 227 -3.54 0.05 -8.21
N LEU A 228 -2.35 -0.46 -8.52
CA LEU A 228 -1.35 0.23 -9.36
C LEU A 228 -1.93 0.53 -10.75
N LEU A 229 -2.54 -0.45 -11.40
CA LEU A 229 -3.16 -0.26 -12.71
C LEU A 229 -4.32 0.75 -12.67
N LYS A 230 -5.21 0.64 -11.68
CA LYS A 230 -6.33 1.57 -11.49
C LYS A 230 -5.83 3.00 -11.21
N PHE A 231 -4.76 3.17 -10.44
CA PHE A 231 -4.13 4.47 -10.19
C PHE A 231 -3.68 5.16 -11.49
N PHE A 232 -3.16 4.39 -12.43
CA PHE A 232 -2.73 4.91 -13.75
C PHE A 232 -3.84 4.91 -14.81
N GLY A 233 -5.10 4.68 -14.41
CA GLY A 233 -6.27 4.85 -15.27
C GLY A 233 -6.68 3.59 -16.05
N TYR A 234 -6.16 2.42 -15.72
CA TYR A 234 -6.60 1.18 -16.36
C TYR A 234 -8.04 0.83 -15.93
N GLN A 235 -8.91 0.65 -16.90
CA GLN A 235 -10.27 0.17 -16.70
C GLN A 235 -10.40 -1.24 -17.26
N ASN A 236 -10.21 -2.24 -16.39
CA ASN A 236 -10.85 -3.55 -16.53
C ASN A 236 -12.23 -3.50 -15.87
#